data_AF-A0A1W1UZW5-F1
#
_entry.id   AF-A0A1W1UZW5-F1
#
_cell.length_a   1.000
_cell.length_b   1.000
_cell.length_c   1.000
_cell.angle_alpha   90.00
_cell.angle_beta   90.00
_cell.angle_gamma   90.00
#
_symmetry.space_group_name_H-M   'P 1'
#
loop_
_entity.id
_entity.type
_entity.pdbx_description
1 polymer ?
#
loop_
_entity_poly.entity_id
_entity_poly.type
_entity_poly.pdbx_seq_one_letter_code
_entity_poly.pdbx_strand_id
1 'polypeptide(L)'
;MSSGWSAGTERLPHPYNYGVTYQAEIQSWNIFGDWREPEEYEPADQQDFNLILQFEVGFLGEVGNEVFSIHVASLRFLQRSLLESRVVPLVQSIIVEQWDFSQIRRAIEDHLSNQQYENWEQLQRRTRLIGRSEFD
;
A
#
# COMPACT_ATOMS: atom_id res chain seq x y z
N MET A 1 14.62 -7.17 -57.84
CA MET A 1 13.32 -7.28 -57.14
C MET A 1 13.63 -7.64 -55.70
N SER A 2 13.67 -6.63 -54.86
CA SER A 2 14.09 -6.63 -53.46
C SER A 2 12.86 -6.78 -52.57
N SER A 3 12.74 -7.88 -51.84
CA SER A 3 11.76 -8.06 -50.76
C SER A 3 12.38 -7.60 -49.45
N GLY A 4 11.85 -6.50 -48.93
CA GLY A 4 12.25 -5.89 -47.67
C GLY A 4 11.88 -6.76 -46.47
N TRP A 5 12.86 -7.02 -45.62
CA TRP A 5 12.66 -7.48 -44.25
C TRP A 5 12.60 -6.24 -43.36
N SER A 6 11.40 -5.89 -42.89
CA SER A 6 11.22 -4.91 -41.82
C SER A 6 11.43 -5.63 -40.48
N ALA A 7 12.65 -5.52 -39.95
CA ALA A 7 12.95 -5.92 -38.58
C ALA A 7 12.15 -5.02 -37.63
N GLY A 8 11.21 -5.62 -36.89
CA GLY A 8 10.54 -4.97 -35.77
C GLY A 8 11.59 -4.57 -34.75
N THR A 9 11.67 -3.28 -34.46
CA THR A 9 12.49 -2.75 -33.37
C THR A 9 11.93 -3.26 -32.05
N GLU A 10 12.58 -4.28 -31.48
CA GLU A 10 12.54 -4.55 -30.05
C GLU A 10 12.95 -3.27 -29.33
N ARG A 11 12.02 -2.66 -28.58
CA ARG A 11 12.34 -1.56 -27.67
C ARG A 11 13.16 -2.14 -26.52
N LEU A 12 14.48 -2.08 -26.65
CA LEU A 12 15.37 -2.24 -25.51
C LEU A 12 15.05 -1.15 -24.47
N PRO A 13 15.02 -1.48 -23.16
CA PRO A 13 14.81 -0.47 -22.13
C PRO A 13 15.96 0.55 -22.18
N HIS A 14 15.61 1.83 -22.34
CA HIS A 14 16.57 2.92 -22.36
C HIS A 14 17.24 3.06 -20.99
N PRO A 15 18.57 3.14 -20.90
CA PRO A 15 19.27 3.02 -19.62
C PRO A 15 19.27 4.28 -18.75
N TYR A 16 18.71 5.42 -19.19
CA TYR A 16 18.72 6.66 -18.39
C TYR A 16 17.56 7.59 -18.76
N ASN A 17 16.39 7.38 -18.13
CA ASN A 17 15.28 8.32 -18.16
C ASN A 17 15.46 9.35 -17.04
N TYR A 18 16.41 10.28 -17.19
CA TYR A 18 16.52 11.41 -16.28
C TYR A 18 15.40 12.42 -16.58
N GLY A 19 14.39 12.47 -15.71
CA GLY A 19 13.38 13.54 -15.71
C GLY A 19 11.92 13.10 -15.74
N VAL A 20 11.60 11.81 -15.78
CA VAL A 20 10.23 11.33 -15.61
C VAL A 20 10.00 11.05 -14.13
N THR A 21 9.07 11.78 -13.54
CA THR A 21 8.56 11.50 -12.18
C THR A 21 7.13 11.01 -12.29
N TYR A 22 6.83 9.94 -11.58
CA TYR A 22 5.53 9.33 -11.46
C TYR A 22 4.86 9.78 -10.16
N GLN A 23 3.54 9.89 -10.21
CA GLN A 23 2.69 9.98 -9.03
C GLN A 23 2.13 8.60 -8.72
N ALA A 24 2.12 8.22 -7.44
CA ALA A 24 1.48 6.99 -7.01
C ALA A 24 -0.02 7.22 -6.77
N GLU A 25 -0.80 6.19 -7.02
CA GLU A 25 -2.22 6.13 -6.66
C GLU A 25 -2.56 4.80 -6.02
N ILE A 26 -3.55 4.80 -5.14
CA ILE A 26 -4.12 3.57 -4.59
C ILE A 26 -5.26 3.16 -5.51
N GLN A 27 -5.18 1.94 -6.02
CA GLN A 27 -6.10 1.41 -7.03
C GLN A 27 -7.22 0.59 -6.40
N SER A 28 -6.95 -0.09 -5.29
CA SER A 28 -7.93 -0.90 -4.57
C SER A 28 -7.56 -0.98 -3.08
N TRP A 29 -8.56 -1.38 -2.30
CA TRP A 29 -8.43 -1.67 -0.87
C TRP A 29 -9.14 -2.97 -0.55
N ASN A 30 -8.64 -3.70 0.44
CA ASN A 30 -9.31 -4.89 0.93
C ASN A 30 -8.93 -5.20 2.38
N ILE A 31 -9.80 -5.89 3.10
CA ILE A 31 -9.50 -6.39 4.45
C ILE A 31 -9.13 -7.86 4.35
N PHE A 32 -7.97 -8.23 4.88
CA PHE A 32 -7.52 -9.61 4.82
C PHE A 32 -8.47 -10.52 5.61
N GLY A 33 -9.00 -11.55 4.95
CA GLY A 33 -9.91 -12.52 5.56
C GLY A 33 -11.36 -12.07 5.70
N ASP A 34 -11.73 -10.91 5.13
CA ASP A 34 -13.12 -10.45 5.02
C ASP A 34 -13.47 -10.19 3.54
N TRP A 35 -14.71 -10.47 3.16
CA TRP A 35 -15.19 -10.28 1.79
C TRP A 35 -15.82 -8.91 1.57
N ARG A 36 -16.07 -8.17 2.66
CA ARG A 36 -16.63 -6.83 2.62
C ARG A 36 -15.59 -5.82 2.20
N GLU A 37 -16.04 -4.81 1.47
CA GLU A 37 -15.23 -3.62 1.20
C GLU A 37 -14.91 -2.90 2.52
N PRO A 38 -13.73 -2.25 2.65
CA PRO A 38 -13.38 -1.54 3.87
C PRO A 38 -14.37 -0.44 4.25
N GLU A 39 -15.04 0.19 3.28
CA GLU A 39 -16.10 1.18 3.48
C GLU A 39 -17.36 0.59 4.15
N GLU A 40 -17.61 -0.72 3.99
CA GLU A 40 -18.76 -1.43 4.53
C GLU A 40 -18.40 -2.26 5.78
N TYR A 41 -17.11 -2.39 6.06
CA TYR A 41 -16.64 -3.14 7.21
C TYR A 41 -16.84 -2.35 8.50
N GLU A 42 -17.32 -3.06 9.51
CA GLU A 42 -17.42 -2.59 10.87
C GLU A 42 -16.93 -3.71 11.80
N PRO A 43 -15.91 -3.46 12.64
CA PRO A 43 -15.49 -4.44 13.64
C PRO A 43 -16.58 -4.60 14.70
N ALA A 44 -16.60 -5.77 15.34
CA ALA A 44 -17.58 -6.06 16.40
C ALA A 44 -17.47 -5.08 17.60
N ASP A 45 -16.25 -4.62 17.89
CA ASP A 45 -15.99 -3.52 18.82
C ASP A 45 -15.12 -2.48 18.11
N GLN A 46 -15.72 -1.30 17.87
CA GLN A 46 -15.10 -0.13 17.26
C GLN A 46 -13.84 0.34 17.99
N GLN A 47 -13.70 0.05 19.29
CA GLN A 47 -12.56 0.48 20.09
C GLN A 47 -11.60 -0.65 20.41
N ASP A 48 -11.91 -1.91 20.10
CA ASP A 48 -11.10 -3.08 20.45
C ASP A 48 -10.97 -4.06 19.28
N PHE A 49 -10.04 -3.74 18.37
CA PHE A 49 -9.80 -4.55 17.18
C PHE A 49 -8.34 -4.52 16.74
N ASN A 50 -7.96 -5.53 15.97
CA ASN A 50 -6.70 -5.59 15.23
C ASN A 50 -6.97 -6.39 13.95
N LEU A 51 -6.67 -5.78 12.80
CA LEU A 51 -6.89 -6.38 11.49
C LEU A 51 -5.75 -6.04 10.53
N ILE A 52 -5.72 -6.74 9.39
CA ILE A 52 -4.81 -6.44 8.31
C ILE A 52 -5.61 -5.79 7.19
N LEU A 53 -5.26 -4.54 6.89
CA LEU A 53 -5.76 -3.82 5.73
C LEU A 53 -4.74 -3.98 4.61
N GLN A 54 -5.20 -4.24 3.40
CA GLN A 54 -4.36 -4.32 2.22
C GLN A 54 -4.78 -3.25 1.21
N PHE A 55 -3.81 -2.78 0.44
CA PHE A 55 -4.02 -1.79 -0.60
C PHE A 55 -3.09 -2.07 -1.78
N GLU A 56 -3.63 -1.91 -2.99
CA GLU A 56 -2.85 -1.98 -4.22
C GLU A 56 -2.41 -0.57 -4.61
N VAL A 57 -1.10 -0.39 -4.78
CA VAL A 57 -0.52 0.88 -5.23
C VAL A 57 0.07 0.72 -6.62
N GLY A 58 -0.21 1.67 -7.50
CA GLY A 58 0.36 1.75 -8.83
C GLY A 58 0.79 3.16 -9.19
N PHE A 59 1.43 3.32 -10.36
CA PHE A 59 1.67 4.64 -10.91
C PHE A 59 0.44 5.13 -11.67
N LEU A 60 0.10 6.40 -11.46
CA LEU A 60 -1.04 7.06 -12.09
C LEU A 60 -0.98 6.91 -13.62
N GLY A 61 -1.97 6.23 -14.19
CA GLY A 61 -2.10 6.03 -15.64
C GLY A 61 -1.17 4.98 -16.25
N GLU A 62 -0.41 4.25 -15.43
CA GLU A 62 0.46 3.15 -15.87
C GLU A 62 -0.18 1.78 -15.58
N VAL A 63 0.31 0.74 -16.27
CA VAL A 63 -0.12 -0.64 -16.04
C VAL A 63 0.78 -1.30 -15.00
N GLY A 64 0.16 -1.96 -14.03
CA GLY A 64 0.83 -2.70 -12.97
C GLY A 64 0.57 -2.06 -11.60
N ASN A 65 0.66 -2.90 -10.57
CA ASN A 65 0.50 -2.50 -9.18
C ASN A 65 1.23 -3.47 -8.27
N GLU A 66 1.28 -3.08 -7.00
CA GLU A 66 1.80 -3.90 -5.92
C GLU A 66 0.91 -3.85 -4.70
N VAL A 67 0.77 -5.01 -4.06
CA VAL A 67 -0.04 -5.18 -2.86
C VAL A 67 0.82 -4.92 -1.63
N PHE A 68 0.34 -4.02 -0.77
CA PHE A 68 0.90 -3.75 0.54
C PHE A 68 -0.12 -4.10 1.62
N SER A 69 0.37 -4.64 2.73
CA SER A 69 -0.42 -5.00 3.91
C SER A 69 0.00 -4.17 5.11
N ILE A 70 -0.95 -3.66 5.88
CA ILE A 70 -0.71 -2.86 7.07
C ILE A 70 -1.58 -3.36 8.22
N HIS A 71 -1.02 -3.39 9.42
CA HIS A 71 -1.79 -3.66 10.63
C HIS A 71 -2.57 -2.41 11.04
N VAL A 72 -3.86 -2.54 11.27
CA VAL A 72 -4.67 -1.49 11.87
C VAL A 72 -5.14 -1.99 13.22
N ALA A 73 -4.66 -1.35 14.29
CA ALA A 73 -4.97 -1.73 15.66
C ALA A 73 -5.59 -0.56 16.41
N SER A 74 -6.60 -0.86 17.22
CA SER A 74 -7.13 0.14 18.13
C SER A 74 -6.20 0.35 19.34
N LEU A 75 -6.26 1.54 19.94
CA LEU A 75 -5.48 1.84 21.14
C LEU A 75 -5.82 0.88 22.30
N ARG A 76 -7.09 0.53 22.50
CA ARG A 76 -7.50 -0.40 23.56
C ARG A 76 -6.94 -1.81 23.31
N PHE A 77 -6.94 -2.28 22.07
CA PHE A 77 -6.34 -3.56 21.72
C PHE A 77 -4.87 -3.58 22.14
N LEU A 78 -4.11 -2.53 21.78
CA LEU A 78 -2.70 -2.42 22.14
C LEU A 78 -2.45 -2.34 23.64
N GLN A 79 -3.28 -1.58 24.37
CA GLN A 79 -3.19 -1.50 25.83
C GLN A 79 -3.39 -2.88 26.46
N ARG A 80 -4.40 -3.64 26.02
CA ARG A 80 -4.64 -5.01 26.48
C ARG A 80 -3.46 -5.92 26.15
N SER A 81 -2.99 -5.90 24.90
CA SER A 81 -1.85 -6.72 24.48
C SER A 81 -0.56 -6.40 25.26
N LEU A 82 -0.32 -5.13 25.62
CA LEU A 82 0.81 -4.73 26.45
C LEU A 82 0.70 -5.25 27.88
N LEU A 83 -0.51 -5.25 28.47
CA LEU A 83 -0.73 -5.80 29.80
C LEU A 83 -0.43 -7.32 29.85
N GLU A 84 -0.71 -8.03 28.76
CA GLU A 84 -0.50 -9.48 28.66
C GLU A 84 0.96 -9.84 28.33
N SER A 85 1.56 -9.17 27.36
CA SER A 85 2.85 -9.57 26.76
C SER A 85 4.06 -8.76 27.25
N ARG A 86 3.84 -7.63 27.92
CA ARG A 86 4.84 -6.61 28.31
C ARG A 86 5.57 -5.91 27.16
N VAL A 87 5.54 -6.46 25.94
CA VAL A 87 6.18 -5.91 24.74
C VAL A 87 5.32 -6.26 23.51
N VAL A 88 4.94 -5.25 22.75
CA VAL A 88 4.20 -5.42 21.49
C VAL A 88 5.03 -4.84 20.34
N PRO A 89 5.46 -5.65 19.34
CA PRO A 89 6.10 -5.12 18.14
C PRO A 89 5.06 -4.41 17.26
N LEU A 90 5.37 -3.18 16.83
CA LEU A 90 4.47 -2.30 16.06
C LEU A 90 5.01 -1.99 14.66
N VAL A 91 5.52 -2.99 13.97
CA VAL A 91 6.05 -2.79 12.61
C VAL A 91 4.88 -2.58 11.66
N GLN A 92 4.94 -1.54 10.80
CA GLN A 92 3.95 -1.26 9.76
C GLN A 92 2.51 -1.31 10.30
N SER A 93 2.29 -0.55 11.37
CA SER A 93 1.03 -0.49 12.09
C SER A 93 0.51 0.95 12.13
N ILE A 94 -0.77 1.12 11.82
CA ILE A 94 -1.53 2.35 12.13
C ILE A 94 -2.32 2.08 13.41
N ILE A 95 -2.19 3.02 14.35
CA ILE A 95 -2.90 3.01 15.62
C ILE A 95 -4.03 4.02 15.54
N VAL A 96 -5.25 3.59 15.81
CA VAL A 96 -6.44 4.45 15.81
C VAL A 96 -7.18 4.35 17.14
N GLU A 97 -7.97 5.37 17.47
CA GLU A 97 -8.84 5.31 18.64
C GLU A 97 -10.09 4.46 18.38
N GLN A 98 -10.64 4.56 17.16
CA GLN A 98 -11.78 3.80 16.69
C GLN A 98 -11.65 3.47 15.20
N TRP A 99 -12.43 2.52 14.68
CA TRP A 99 -12.42 2.22 13.25
C TRP A 99 -13.04 3.38 12.46
N ASP A 100 -12.22 4.02 11.65
CA ASP A 100 -12.62 5.06 10.71
C ASP A 100 -11.79 4.86 9.43
N PHE A 101 -12.35 4.06 8.52
CA PHE A 101 -11.67 3.76 7.26
C PHE A 101 -11.36 5.02 6.46
N SER A 102 -12.21 6.05 6.50
CA SER A 102 -11.98 7.30 5.77
C SER A 102 -10.73 8.03 6.28
N GLN A 103 -10.52 8.06 7.60
CA GLN A 103 -9.30 8.64 8.17
C GLN A 103 -8.06 7.80 7.90
N ILE A 104 -8.16 6.46 8.01
CA ILE A 104 -7.05 5.55 7.71
C ILE A 104 -6.62 5.70 6.25
N ARG A 105 -7.59 5.65 5.33
CA ARG A 105 -7.39 5.86 3.90
C ARG A 105 -6.69 7.18 3.62
N ARG A 106 -7.20 8.29 4.17
CA ARG A 106 -6.60 9.62 4.00
C ARG A 106 -5.16 9.66 4.48
N ALA A 107 -4.86 9.10 5.65
CA ALA A 107 -3.49 9.10 6.17
C ALA A 107 -2.49 8.37 5.25
N ILE A 108 -2.92 7.28 4.61
CA ILE A 108 -2.11 6.52 3.66
C ILE A 108 -2.00 7.26 2.31
N GLU A 109 -3.11 7.78 1.79
CA GLU A 109 -3.13 8.58 0.55
C GLU A 109 -2.27 9.84 0.68
N ASP A 110 -2.32 10.53 1.81
CA ASP A 110 -1.48 11.70 2.12
C ASP A 110 0.01 11.31 2.18
N HIS A 111 0.33 10.11 2.70
CA HIS A 111 1.71 9.63 2.70
C HIS A 111 2.25 9.42 1.27
N LEU A 112 1.44 8.83 0.38
CA LEU A 112 1.85 8.50 -0.99
C LEU A 112 1.86 9.73 -1.92
N SER A 113 0.84 10.59 -1.83
CA SER A 113 0.65 11.74 -2.75
C SER A 113 1.69 12.85 -2.56
N ASN A 114 2.27 12.98 -1.37
CA ASN A 114 3.31 13.96 -1.06
C ASN A 114 4.70 13.58 -1.61
N GLN A 115 4.78 12.56 -2.46
CA GLN A 115 6.03 12.01 -2.96
C GLN A 115 6.05 11.96 -4.49
N GLN A 116 7.24 12.16 -5.07
CA GLN A 116 7.51 11.88 -6.47
C GLN A 116 8.39 10.65 -6.59
N TYR A 117 8.08 9.79 -7.56
CA TYR A 117 8.75 8.52 -7.77
C TYR A 117 9.47 8.49 -9.12
N GLU A 118 10.71 8.03 -9.16
CA GLU A 118 11.48 7.89 -10.40
C GLU A 118 11.26 6.52 -11.06
N ASN A 119 10.90 5.51 -10.26
CA ASN A 119 10.73 4.12 -10.68
C ASN A 119 10.03 3.28 -9.59
N TRP A 120 9.65 2.05 -9.94
CA TRP A 120 9.00 1.06 -9.06
C TRP A 120 9.80 0.75 -7.79
N GLU A 121 11.13 0.65 -7.88
CA GLU A 121 11.97 0.38 -6.71
C GLU A 121 11.86 1.51 -5.67
N GLN A 122 11.79 2.76 -6.13
CA GLN A 122 11.60 3.90 -5.23
C GLN A 122 10.20 3.90 -4.60
N LEU A 123 9.16 3.53 -5.36
CA LEU A 123 7.80 3.36 -4.84
C LEU A 123 7.78 2.30 -3.74
N GLN A 124 8.23 1.08 -4.06
CA GLN A 124 8.36 -0.03 -3.12
C GLN A 124 9.06 0.38 -1.82
N ARG A 125 10.26 0.93 -1.94
CA ARG A 125 11.09 1.27 -0.78
C ARG A 125 10.41 2.29 0.13
N ARG A 126 9.68 3.26 -0.42
CA ARG A 126 9.02 4.29 0.37
C ARG A 126 7.69 3.79 0.94
N THR A 127 6.89 3.05 0.17
CA THR A 127 5.65 2.44 0.66
C THR A 127 5.93 1.41 1.77
N ARG A 128 7.11 0.75 1.75
CA ARG A 128 7.56 -0.14 2.82
C ARG A 128 7.62 0.50 4.21
N LEU A 129 7.70 1.83 4.30
CA LEU A 129 7.66 2.54 5.59
C LEU A 129 6.29 2.45 6.26
N ILE A 130 5.23 2.24 5.49
CA ILE A 130 3.86 2.17 6.00
C ILE A 130 3.25 0.77 5.87
N GLY A 131 3.61 -0.03 4.86
CA GLY A 131 3.04 -1.37 4.66
C GLY A 131 4.09 -2.41 4.26
N ARG A 132 3.78 -3.68 4.48
CA ARG A 132 4.59 -4.84 4.05
C ARG A 132 4.19 -5.26 2.64
N SER A 133 5.16 -5.47 1.75
CA SER A 133 4.87 -6.04 0.42
C SER A 133 4.43 -7.50 0.57
N GLU A 134 3.56 -7.97 -0.32
CA GLU A 134 3.09 -9.37 -0.34
C GLU A 134 4.24 -10.40 -0.40
N PHE A 135 5.36 -10.05 -1.06
CA PHE A 135 6.49 -10.95 -1.28
C PHE A 135 7.67 -10.77 -0.30
N ASP A 136 7.50 -9.95 0.75
CA ASP A 136 8.45 -9.79 1.86
C ASP A 136 8.12 -10.75 3.02
#